data_AF-A0A151QET2-F1
#
_entry.id   AF-A0A151QET2-F1
#
_cell.length_a   1.000
_cell.length_b   1.000
_cell.length_c   1.000
_cell.angle_alpha   90.00
_cell.angle_beta   90.00
_cell.angle_gamma   90.00
#
_symmetry.space_group_name_H-M   'P 1'
#
loop_
_entity.id
_entity.type
_entity.pdbx_description
1 polymer ?
#
loop_
_entity_poly.entity_id
_entity_poly.type
_entity_poly.pdbx_seq_one_letter_code
_entity_poly.pdbx_strand_id
1 'polypeptide(L)'
;MFEQFGVALNQVHLVQTDKPQDRLWAIEQVLQSDSFGALFMWLPEEKTLCNPTVLRRLQYQATRSQGLSFVFRPIRAQMQPSPASLRLCLTAQSSNSLRVHLIKRRGPVLEQAILIDLPRPQGALPDTPHSQELVRALDRPELQTPPQPMRSQIAI
;
A
#
# COMPACT_ATOMS: atom_id res chain seq x y z
N MET A 1 22.08 3.47 2.05
CA MET A 1 20.76 4.09 1.77
C MET A 1 19.71 3.64 2.79
N PHE A 2 19.40 2.35 2.90
CA PHE A 2 18.39 1.84 3.86
C PHE A 2 18.73 2.04 5.34
N GLU A 3 20.01 1.95 5.71
CA GLU A 3 20.46 2.20 7.10
C GLU A 3 20.17 3.63 7.59
N GLN A 4 20.13 4.61 6.69
CA GLN A 4 19.76 6.00 7.03
C GLN A 4 18.31 6.11 7.50
N PHE A 5 17.48 5.11 7.21
CA PHE A 5 16.09 4.99 7.63
C PHE A 5 15.91 3.98 8.77
N GLY A 6 17.00 3.57 9.43
CA GLY A 6 16.96 2.60 10.53
C GLY A 6 16.68 1.16 10.10
N VAL A 7 16.80 0.85 8.81
CA VAL A 7 16.58 -0.51 8.29
C VAL A 7 17.91 -1.23 8.20
N ALA A 8 18.09 -2.24 9.05
CA ALA A 8 19.26 -3.11 9.03
C ALA A 8 19.18 -4.07 7.82
N LEU A 9 20.07 -3.88 6.84
CA LEU A 9 20.02 -4.61 5.57
C LEU A 9 20.16 -6.13 5.72
N ASN A 10 20.89 -6.58 6.74
CA ASN A 10 21.05 -8.00 7.06
C ASN A 10 19.75 -8.67 7.56
N GLN A 11 18.70 -7.90 7.86
CA GLN A 11 17.38 -8.38 8.28
C GLN A 11 16.33 -8.20 7.18
N VAL A 12 16.73 -7.74 5.99
CA VAL A 12 15.83 -7.57 4.85
C VAL A 12 15.91 -8.82 3.97
N HIS A 13 14.78 -9.52 3.84
CA HIS A 13 14.65 -10.64 2.92
C HIS A 13 13.84 -10.21 1.70
N LEU A 14 14.43 -10.37 0.51
CA LEU A 14 13.76 -10.14 -0.76
C LEU A 14 13.41 -11.49 -1.39
N VAL A 15 12.13 -11.72 -1.63
CA VAL A 15 11.65 -12.90 -2.36
C VAL A 15 11.29 -12.49 -3.78
N GLN A 16 12.05 -12.98 -4.74
CA GLN A 16 11.79 -12.77 -6.17
C GLN A 16 11.33 -14.10 -6.78
N THR A 17 10.20 -14.06 -7.48
CA THR A 17 9.64 -15.22 -8.17
C THR A 17 9.20 -14.81 -9.56
N ASP A 18 9.43 -15.70 -10.52
CA ASP A 18 9.04 -15.48 -11.93
C ASP A 18 7.54 -15.67 -12.13
N LYS A 19 6.94 -16.62 -11.39
CA LYS A 19 5.52 -16.96 -11.51
C LYS A 19 4.68 -16.23 -10.46
N PRO A 20 3.55 -15.62 -10.85
CA PRO A 20 2.65 -14.96 -9.90
C PRO A 20 2.09 -15.90 -8.81
N GLN A 21 1.92 -17.19 -9.13
CA GLN A 21 1.45 -18.21 -8.18
C GLN A 21 2.47 -18.46 -7.06
N ASP A 22 3.75 -18.58 -7.42
CA ASP A 22 4.85 -18.78 -6.46
C ASP A 22 5.00 -17.57 -5.54
N ARG A 23 4.74 -16.35 -6.07
CA ARG A 23 4.70 -15.13 -5.25
C ARG A 23 3.61 -15.20 -4.19
N LEU A 24 2.39 -15.56 -4.60
CA LEU A 24 1.28 -15.67 -3.68
C LEU A 24 1.52 -16.75 -2.63
N TRP A 25 2.06 -17.90 -3.04
CA TRP A 25 2.44 -18.98 -2.13
C TRP A 25 3.51 -18.53 -1.13
N ALA A 26 4.56 -17.85 -1.58
CA ALA A 26 5.61 -17.34 -0.69
C ALA A 26 5.06 -16.35 0.35
N ILE A 27 4.14 -15.47 -0.05
CA ILE A 27 3.44 -14.55 0.86
C ILE A 27 2.68 -15.35 1.94
N GLU A 28 1.97 -16.40 1.54
CA GLU A 28 1.26 -17.26 2.49
C GLU A 28 2.21 -17.96 3.47
N GLN A 29 3.36 -18.45 2.99
CA GLN A 29 4.36 -19.06 3.86
C GLN A 29 4.95 -18.07 4.87
N VAL A 30 5.26 -16.84 4.45
CA VAL A 30 5.76 -15.80 5.37
C VAL A 30 4.69 -15.46 6.41
N LEU A 31 3.44 -15.24 5.99
CA LEU A 31 2.33 -14.97 6.91
C LEU A 31 2.09 -16.12 7.90
N GLN A 32 2.21 -17.37 7.45
CA GLN A 32 2.04 -18.56 8.29
C GLN A 32 3.20 -18.73 9.28
N SER A 33 4.42 -18.34 8.90
CA SER A 33 5.59 -18.44 9.78
C SER A 33 5.59 -17.43 10.94
N ASP A 34 4.84 -16.33 10.81
CA ASP A 34 4.82 -15.18 11.74
C ASP A 34 6.22 -14.69 12.15
N SER A 35 7.22 -14.91 11.29
CA SER A 35 8.63 -14.65 11.58
C SER A 35 9.13 -13.39 10.86
N PHE A 36 8.37 -12.29 10.97
CA PHE A 36 8.70 -11.02 10.34
C PHE A 36 8.21 -9.83 11.17
N GLY A 37 8.95 -8.71 11.13
CA GLY A 37 8.50 -7.44 11.73
C GLY A 37 7.60 -6.63 10.79
N ALA A 38 7.90 -6.64 9.49
CA ALA A 38 7.09 -6.04 8.45
C ALA A 38 7.18 -6.83 7.14
N LEU A 39 6.05 -7.01 6.46
CA LEU A 39 5.93 -7.69 5.18
C LEU A 39 5.36 -6.74 4.14
N PHE A 40 6.07 -6.58 3.03
CA PHE A 40 5.70 -5.72 1.90
C PHE A 40 5.37 -6.59 0.68
N MET A 41 4.14 -6.49 0.18
CA MET A 41 3.60 -7.41 -0.82
C MET A 41 3.15 -6.69 -2.09
N TRP A 42 3.64 -7.17 -3.23
CA TRP A 42 3.14 -6.80 -4.56
C TRP A 42 2.33 -7.96 -5.14
N LEU A 43 1.03 -7.95 -4.88
CA LEU A 43 0.14 -9.02 -5.29
C LEU A 43 -0.02 -9.06 -6.83
N PRO A 44 -0.22 -10.26 -7.41
CA PRO A 44 -0.65 -10.41 -8.80
C PRO A 44 -1.91 -9.58 -9.08
N GLU A 45 -1.98 -8.89 -10.21
CA GLU A 45 -3.17 -8.11 -10.59
C GLU A 45 -4.23 -8.96 -11.30
N GLU A 46 -3.86 -10.16 -11.73
CA GLU A 46 -4.73 -11.11 -12.39
C GLU A 46 -5.85 -11.52 -11.43
N LYS A 47 -7.09 -11.14 -11.78
CA LYS A 47 -8.29 -11.41 -10.96
C LYS A 47 -8.48 -12.90 -10.66
N THR A 48 -7.99 -13.78 -11.53
CA THR A 48 -8.04 -15.24 -11.34
C THR A 48 -7.17 -15.69 -10.17
N LEU A 49 -6.02 -15.07 -9.97
CA LEU A 49 -5.07 -15.40 -8.91
C LEU A 49 -5.31 -14.59 -7.63
N CYS A 50 -5.59 -13.29 -7.75
CA CYS A 50 -5.80 -12.41 -6.61
C CYS A 50 -7.27 -11.94 -6.53
N ASN A 51 -8.15 -12.87 -6.15
CA ASN A 51 -9.58 -12.62 -5.97
C ASN A 51 -9.92 -12.19 -4.52
N PRO A 52 -11.16 -11.71 -4.25
CA PRO A 52 -11.57 -11.30 -2.90
C PRO A 52 -11.45 -12.39 -1.82
N THR A 53 -11.62 -13.67 -2.18
CA THR A 53 -11.48 -14.80 -1.25
C THR A 53 -10.04 -14.96 -0.80
N VAL A 54 -9.10 -14.92 -1.74
CA VAL A 54 -7.66 -14.93 -1.45
C VAL A 54 -7.27 -13.74 -0.57
N LEU A 55 -7.70 -12.53 -0.93
CA LEU A 55 -7.43 -11.34 -0.11
C LEU A 55 -7.97 -11.46 1.31
N ARG A 56 -9.16 -12.06 1.50
CA ARG A 56 -9.73 -12.28 2.84
C ARG A 56 -8.92 -13.31 3.63
N ARG A 57 -8.45 -14.38 2.99
CA ARG A 57 -7.57 -15.37 3.62
C ARG A 57 -6.24 -14.75 4.06
N LEU A 58 -5.61 -13.96 3.19
CA LEU A 58 -4.39 -13.22 3.51
C LEU A 58 -4.62 -12.25 4.68
N GLN A 59 -5.72 -11.48 4.66
CA GLN A 59 -6.06 -10.58 5.76
C GLN A 59 -6.26 -11.33 7.08
N TYR A 60 -6.90 -12.50 7.05
CA TYR A 60 -7.11 -13.31 8.25
C TYR A 60 -5.78 -13.72 8.89
N GLN A 61 -4.83 -14.21 8.09
CA GLN A 61 -3.49 -14.55 8.57
C GLN A 61 -2.74 -13.30 9.07
N ALA A 62 -2.72 -12.23 8.28
CA ALA A 62 -2.04 -10.97 8.62
C ALA A 62 -2.61 -10.27 9.88
N THR A 63 -3.87 -10.52 10.24
CA THR A 63 -4.45 -9.96 11.47
C THR A 63 -4.00 -10.71 12.73
N ARG A 64 -3.51 -11.95 12.56
CA ARG A 64 -3.03 -12.81 13.65
C ARG A 64 -1.51 -12.74 13.82
N SER A 65 -0.79 -12.25 12.81
CA SER A 65 0.66 -12.06 12.88
C SER A 65 1.02 -10.90 13.81
N GLN A 66 2.19 -10.99 14.44
CA GLN A 66 2.77 -9.88 15.22
C GLN A 66 3.31 -8.77 14.30
N GLY A 67 3.76 -9.14 13.10
CA GLY A 67 4.32 -8.20 12.13
C GLY A 67 3.28 -7.38 11.36
N LEU A 68 3.71 -6.22 10.86
CA LEU A 68 2.90 -5.36 9.99
C LEU A 68 2.86 -5.91 8.56
N SER A 69 1.69 -5.92 7.93
CA SER A 69 1.53 -6.41 6.56
C SER A 69 1.00 -5.32 5.64
N PHE A 70 1.72 -5.05 4.55
CA PHE A 70 1.41 -4.01 3.57
C PHE A 70 1.20 -4.62 2.19
N VAL A 71 0.10 -4.24 1.54
CA VAL A 71 -0.19 -4.62 0.15
C VAL A 71 -0.15 -3.38 -0.73
N PHE A 72 0.74 -3.37 -1.72
CA PHE A 72 0.80 -2.32 -2.73
C PHE A 72 -0.10 -2.67 -3.91
N ARG A 73 -0.89 -1.69 -4.36
CA ARG A 73 -1.82 -1.83 -5.48
C ARG A 73 -1.82 -0.54 -6.29
N PRO A 74 -2.09 -0.61 -7.61
CA PRO A 74 -2.21 0.59 -8.43
C PRO A 74 -3.40 1.45 -7.98
N ILE A 75 -3.34 2.75 -8.27
CA ILE A 75 -4.34 3.74 -7.83
C ILE A 75 -5.78 3.36 -8.18
N ARG A 76 -6.01 2.76 -9.35
CA ARG A 76 -7.32 2.23 -9.80
C ARG A 76 -7.96 1.23 -8.84
N ALA A 77 -7.16 0.56 -8.01
CA ALA A 77 -7.65 -0.39 -7.01
C ALA A 77 -8.30 0.29 -5.80
N GLN A 78 -8.21 1.62 -5.66
CA GLN A 78 -8.85 2.35 -4.55
C GLN A 78 -10.36 2.11 -4.49
N MET A 79 -11.01 2.02 -5.64
CA MET A 79 -12.47 1.79 -5.77
C MET A 79 -12.87 0.33 -5.57
N GLN A 80 -11.91 -0.60 -5.55
CA GLN A 80 -12.22 -2.02 -5.39
C GLN A 80 -12.46 -2.35 -3.90
N PRO A 81 -13.40 -3.25 -3.57
CA PRO A 81 -13.56 -3.76 -2.22
C PRO A 81 -12.27 -4.40 -1.70
N SER A 82 -11.95 -4.18 -0.43
CA SER A 82 -10.77 -4.75 0.20
C SER A 82 -11.01 -5.06 1.68
N PRO A 83 -10.56 -6.23 2.17
CA PRO A 83 -10.68 -6.62 3.57
C PRO A 83 -9.69 -5.89 4.50
N ALA A 84 -8.74 -5.12 3.95
CA ALA A 84 -7.73 -4.39 4.74
C ALA A 84 -8.38 -3.49 5.81
N SER A 85 -7.84 -3.49 7.03
CA SER A 85 -8.34 -2.67 8.14
C SER A 85 -8.04 -1.18 7.96
N LEU A 86 -6.93 -0.87 7.31
CA LEU A 86 -6.49 0.46 6.91
C LEU A 86 -6.20 0.45 5.41
N ARG A 87 -6.67 1.47 4.69
CA ARG A 87 -6.35 1.70 3.28
C ARG A 87 -5.92 3.15 3.09
N LEU A 88 -4.79 3.31 2.43
CA LEU A 88 -4.18 4.59 2.12
C LEU A 88 -4.17 4.78 0.61
N CYS A 89 -4.48 5.98 0.16
CA CYS A 89 -4.21 6.46 -1.18
C CYS A 89 -3.05 7.45 -1.08
N LEU A 90 -1.96 7.16 -1.80
CA LEU A 90 -0.71 7.92 -1.74
C LEU A 90 -0.54 8.64 -3.07
N THR A 91 -0.38 9.96 -3.03
CA THR A 91 -0.04 10.77 -4.20
C THR A 91 1.18 11.62 -3.90
N ALA A 92 2.05 11.80 -4.89
CA ALA A 92 3.14 12.74 -4.75
C ALA A 92 2.55 14.17 -4.69
N GLN A 93 3.01 14.99 -3.75
CA GLN A 93 2.67 16.41 -3.70
C GLN A 93 3.80 17.27 -4.28
N SER A 94 5.03 16.87 -4.01
CA SER A 94 6.24 17.45 -4.58
C SER A 94 7.30 16.37 -4.68
N SER A 95 8.51 16.72 -5.13
CA SER A 95 9.66 15.81 -5.16
C SER A 95 10.01 15.16 -3.82
N ASN A 96 9.64 15.82 -2.72
CA ASN A 96 10.04 15.45 -1.36
C ASN A 96 8.86 15.43 -0.39
N SER A 97 7.63 15.36 -0.90
CA SER A 97 6.45 15.35 -0.05
C SER A 97 5.38 14.41 -0.60
N LEU A 98 4.77 13.66 0.31
CA LEU A 98 3.75 12.67 0.05
C LEU A 98 2.42 13.12 0.66
N ARG A 99 1.38 13.16 -0.16
CA ARG A 99 0.01 13.34 0.30
C ARG A 99 -0.63 11.97 0.55
N VAL A 100 -1.16 11.78 1.76
CA VAL A 100 -1.74 10.52 2.23
C VAL A 100 -3.21 10.71 2.56
N HIS A 101 -4.08 10.12 1.76
CA HIS A 101 -5.52 10.07 2.02
C HIS A 101 -5.90 8.73 2.67
N LEU A 102 -6.61 8.79 3.79
CA LEU A 102 -7.12 7.60 4.48
C LEU A 102 -8.49 7.24 3.92
N ILE A 103 -8.51 6.36 2.90
CA ILE A 103 -9.76 5.97 2.23
C ILE A 103 -10.55 4.88 3.00
N LYS A 104 -9.91 4.22 3.98
CA LYS A 104 -10.57 3.31 4.93
C LYS A 104 -9.74 3.26 6.21
N ARG A 105 -10.35 3.41 7.39
CA ARG A 105 -9.71 3.18 8.68
C ARG A 105 -10.71 2.69 9.72
N ARG A 106 -10.23 2.08 10.79
CA ARG A 106 -11.03 1.89 12.00
C ARG A 106 -11.01 3.19 12.82
N GLY A 107 -12.16 3.58 13.38
CA GLY A 107 -12.31 4.80 14.17
C GLY A 107 -12.97 5.96 13.41
N PRO A 108 -12.81 7.21 13.88
CA PRO A 108 -13.41 8.39 13.24
C PRO A 108 -13.03 8.52 11.77
N VAL A 109 -13.70 9.38 11.01
CA VAL A 109 -13.24 9.71 9.64
C VAL A 109 -12.10 10.73 9.74
N LEU A 110 -11.11 10.67 8.84
CA LEU A 110 -10.14 11.74 8.67
C LEU A 110 -10.31 12.27 7.26
N GLU A 111 -10.91 13.45 7.14
CA GLU A 111 -11.25 14.03 5.84
C GLU A 111 -10.05 14.73 5.21
N GLN A 112 -9.19 15.35 6.02
CA GLN A 112 -7.99 16.02 5.55
C GLN A 112 -6.88 15.01 5.24
N ALA A 113 -6.19 15.20 4.13
CA ALA A 113 -4.99 14.44 3.81
C ALA A 113 -3.86 14.76 4.78
N ILE A 114 -3.07 13.75 5.11
CA ILE A 114 -1.83 13.92 5.87
C ILE A 114 -0.72 14.23 4.88
N LEU A 115 0.03 15.29 5.13
CA LEU A 115 1.23 15.63 4.36
C LEU A 115 2.45 15.10 5.10
N ILE A 116 3.28 14.32 4.40
CA ILE A 116 4.49 13.74 4.95
C ILE A 116 5.67 14.23 4.13
N ASP A 117 6.56 14.97 4.78
CA ASP A 117 7.84 15.33 4.18
C ASP A 117 8.78 14.12 4.18
N LEU A 118 9.31 13.80 3.01
CA LEU A 118 10.21 12.68 2.79
C LEU A 118 11.65 13.20 2.77
N PRO A 119 12.54 12.66 3.62
CA PRO A 119 13.94 13.05 3.57
C PRO A 119 14.52 12.64 2.22
N ARG A 120 15.22 13.58 1.55
CA ARG A 120 15.87 13.30 0.26
C ARG A 120 17.07 12.38 0.53
N PRO A 121 17.09 11.14 0.03
CA PRO A 121 18.27 10.30 0.23
C PRO A 121 19.46 10.90 -0.54
N GLN A 122 20.65 10.77 0.03
CA GLN A 122 21.89 11.20 -0.63
C GLN A 122 22.08 10.39 -1.92
N GLY A 123 22.26 11.07 -3.06
CA GLY A 123 22.30 10.44 -4.38
C GLY A 123 20.93 10.24 -5.04
N ALA A 124 19.85 10.80 -4.49
CA ALA A 124 18.58 10.90 -5.22
C ALA A 124 18.82 11.58 -6.56
N LEU A 125 18.27 11.01 -7.63
CA LEU A 125 18.29 11.62 -8.95
C LEU A 125 17.76 13.07 -8.84
N PRO A 126 18.31 14.03 -9.60
CA PRO A 126 17.71 15.36 -9.70
C PRO A 126 16.25 15.24 -10.10
N ASP A 127 15.41 16.18 -9.67
CA ASP A 127 14.00 16.18 -10.04
C ASP A 127 13.88 16.34 -11.55
N THR A 128 13.70 15.23 -12.23
CA THR A 128 13.52 15.23 -13.67
C THR A 128 12.16 15.85 -14.00
N PRO A 129 12.02 16.51 -15.15
CA PRO A 129 10.71 16.98 -15.61
C PRO A 129 9.67 15.83 -15.67
N HIS A 130 10.11 14.60 -15.93
CA HIS A 130 9.25 13.41 -15.92
C HIS A 130 8.69 13.06 -14.53
N SER A 131 9.49 13.20 -13.46
CA SER A 131 8.97 13.05 -12.09
C SER A 131 7.92 14.12 -11.74
N GLN A 132 8.10 15.35 -12.23
CA GLN A 132 7.10 16.41 -12.05
C GLN A 132 5.83 16.15 -12.87
N GLU A 133 5.96 15.57 -14.06
CA GLU A 133 4.83 15.16 -14.89
C GLU A 133 4.05 14.00 -14.27
N LEU A 134 4.74 13.02 -13.68
CA LEU A 134 4.12 11.96 -12.88
C LEU A 134 3.39 12.52 -11.65
N VAL A 135 4.01 13.46 -10.92
CA VAL A 135 3.35 14.18 -9.80
C VAL A 135 2.09 14.88 -10.29
N ARG A 136 2.16 15.63 -11.40
CA ARG A 136 1.00 16.31 -12.02
C ARG A 136 -0.07 15.34 -12.51
N ALA A 137 0.32 14.20 -13.07
CA ALA A 137 -0.60 13.18 -13.55
C ALA A 137 -1.31 12.46 -12.38
N LEU A 138 -0.64 12.30 -11.24
CA LEU A 138 -1.23 11.79 -9.99
C LEU A 138 -2.05 12.86 -9.26
N ASP A 139 -1.76 14.14 -9.47
CA ASP A 139 -2.53 15.30 -8.99
C ASP A 139 -3.81 15.57 -9.79
N ARG A 140 -4.23 14.66 -10.69
CA ARG A 140 -5.54 14.78 -11.34
C ARG A 140 -6.65 14.78 -10.29
N PRO A 141 -7.64 15.68 -10.38
CA PRO A 141 -8.75 15.77 -9.42
C PRO A 141 -9.53 14.45 -9.29
N GLU A 142 -9.60 13.66 -10.36
CA GLU A 142 -10.21 12.32 -10.40
C GLU A 142 -9.55 11.30 -9.45
N LEU A 143 -8.25 11.47 -9.17
CA LEU A 143 -7.46 10.61 -8.27
C LEU A 143 -7.36 11.19 -6.85
N GLN A 144 -7.58 12.50 -6.71
CA GLN A 144 -7.56 13.23 -5.44
C GLN A 144 -8.91 13.22 -4.71
N THR A 145 -10.01 12.97 -5.42
CA THR A 145 -11.34 12.96 -4.80
C THR A 145 -11.42 11.76 -3.86
N PRO A 146 -11.59 11.95 -2.54
CA PRO A 146 -11.81 10.82 -1.64
C PRO A 146 -13.05 10.06 -2.13
N PRO A 147 -13.04 8.72 -2.16
CA PRO A 147 -14.24 7.98 -2.50
C PRO A 147 -15.35 8.43 -1.55
N GLN A 148 -16.47 8.93 -2.10
CA GLN A 148 -17.60 9.35 -1.27
C GLN A 148 -17.94 8.20 -0.32
N PRO A 149 -18.07 8.43 1.00
CA PRO A 149 -18.46 7.37 1.91
C PRO A 149 -19.79 6.81 1.41
N MET A 150 -19.85 5.49 1.18
CA MET A 150 -21.14 4.83 0.92
C MET A 150 -22.03 5.14 2.12
N ARG A 151 -23.04 5.99 1.92
CA ARG A 151 -24.11 6.17 2.89
C ARG A 151 -24.66 4.78 3.20
N SER A 152 -24.42 4.29 4.41
CA SER A 152 -25.09 3.13 4.95
C SER A 152 -26.59 3.45 4.96
N GLN A 153 -27.32 3.06 3.92
CA GLN A 153 -28.76 2.91 3.99
C GLN A 153 -29.03 1.69 4.86
N ILE A 154 -28.94 1.88 6.18
CA ILE A 154 -29.63 1.02 7.12
C ILE A 154 -31.04 1.60 7.19
N ALA A 155 -31.94 1.06 6.36
CA ALA A 155 -33.35 1.19 6.61
C ALA A 155 -33.68 0.28 7.80
N ILE A 156 -34.20 0.88 8.87
CA ILE A 156 -34.95 0.19 9.93
C ILE A 156 -36.36 -0.03 9.41
#